data_AF-A0A1B6H929-F1
#
_entry.id   AF-A0A1B6H929-F1
#
_cell.length_a   1.000
_cell.length_b   1.000
_cell.length_c   1.000
_cell.angle_alpha   90.00
_cell.angle_beta   90.00
_cell.angle_gamma   90.00
#
_symmetry.space_group_name_H-M   'P 1'
#
loop_
_entity.id
_entity.type
_entity.pdbx_description
1 polymer ?
#
loop_
_entity_poly.entity_id
_entity_poly.type
_entity_poly.pdbx_seq_one_letter_code
_entity_poly.pdbx_strand_id
1 'polypeptide(L)'
;MAWIMDTYVKTLGHTDVYNVGSAIGKPLSVGGIRGLASATGRGIFDAANFFLTNEDLAGVVGLTPVWKDKTYIIQGFGKVGYHTSRYFEKAGAKCIGVA
;
A
#
# COMPACT_ATOMS: atom_id res chain seq x y z
N MET A 1 -14.38 3.52 -7.94
CA MET A 1 -13.54 4.30 -8.88
C MET A 1 -13.98 4.13 -10.32
N ALA A 2 -14.28 2.91 -10.79
CA ALA A 2 -14.84 2.70 -12.14
C ALA A 2 -16.09 3.56 -12.42
N TRP A 3 -17.07 3.60 -11.50
CA TRP A 3 -18.27 4.43 -11.69
C TRP A 3 -17.99 5.92 -11.75
N ILE A 4 -17.05 6.43 -10.95
CA ILE A 4 -16.67 7.86 -11.00
C ILE A 4 -16.14 8.22 -12.38
N MET A 5 -15.22 7.40 -12.91
CA MET A 5 -14.69 7.57 -14.26
C MET A 5 -15.80 7.41 -15.31
N ASP A 6 -16.64 6.38 -15.23
CA ASP A 6 -17.72 6.14 -16.18
C ASP A 6 -18.72 7.31 -16.26
N THR A 7 -19.11 7.87 -15.11
CA THR A 7 -19.98 9.05 -15.05
C THR A 7 -19.31 10.27 -15.66
N TYR A 8 -18.03 10.53 -15.35
CA TYR A 8 -17.31 11.67 -15.93
C TYR A 8 -17.18 11.56 -17.45
N VAL A 9 -16.73 10.39 -17.95
CA VAL A 9 -16.54 10.12 -19.37
C VAL A 9 -17.85 10.29 -20.16
N LYS A 10 -18.99 9.84 -19.60
CA LYS A 10 -20.28 9.91 -20.29
C LYS A 10 -20.98 11.28 -20.22
N THR A 11 -20.51 12.19 -19.37
CA THR A 11 -21.17 13.49 -19.15
C THR A 11 -20.23 14.63 -19.50
N LEU A 12 -19.52 15.18 -18.51
CA LEU A 12 -18.69 16.37 -18.65
C LEU A 12 -17.46 16.13 -19.53
N GLY A 13 -16.85 14.96 -19.44
CA GLY A 13 -15.60 14.60 -20.12
C GLY A 13 -15.77 13.95 -21.49
N HIS A 14 -16.95 14.01 -22.11
CA HIS A 14 -17.23 13.26 -23.36
C HIS A 14 -16.36 13.68 -24.56
N THR A 15 -15.83 14.92 -24.56
CA THR A 15 -14.88 15.42 -25.57
C THR A 15 -13.43 15.44 -25.11
N ASP A 16 -13.16 15.17 -23.84
CA ASP A 16 -11.82 15.21 -23.25
C ASP A 16 -11.05 13.91 -23.57
N VAL A 17 -9.92 14.04 -24.27
CA VAL A 17 -9.06 12.92 -24.66
C VAL A 17 -8.47 12.19 -23.44
N TYR A 18 -8.34 12.88 -22.31
CA TYR A 18 -7.77 12.33 -21.07
C TYR A 18 -8.83 11.91 -20.06
N ASN A 19 -10.10 11.80 -20.46
CA ASN A 19 -11.23 11.59 -19.57
C ASN A 19 -11.15 10.33 -18.70
N VAL A 20 -10.49 9.25 -19.17
CA VAL A 20 -10.23 8.02 -18.40
C VAL A 20 -9.29 8.30 -17.21
N GLY A 21 -8.48 9.34 -17.29
CA GLY A 21 -7.57 9.82 -16.24
C GLY A 21 -8.25 10.54 -15.07
N SER A 22 -9.55 10.84 -15.18
CA SER A 22 -10.34 11.56 -14.16
C SER A 22 -10.36 10.91 -12.77
N ALA A 23 -10.15 9.59 -12.66
CA ALA A 23 -10.07 8.88 -11.39
C ALA A 23 -8.94 7.85 -11.36
N ILE A 24 -8.25 7.74 -10.23
CA ILE A 24 -7.30 6.65 -9.95
C ILE A 24 -8.00 5.52 -9.17
N GLY A 25 -7.32 4.39 -8.94
CA GLY A 25 -7.91 3.26 -8.18
C GLY A 25 -8.90 2.43 -9.00
N LYS A 26 -8.89 2.60 -10.33
CA LYS A 26 -9.74 1.86 -11.27
C LYS A 26 -9.32 0.39 -11.38
N PRO A 27 -10.24 -0.53 -11.70
CA PRO A 27 -9.88 -1.89 -12.12
C PRO A 27 -8.95 -1.88 -13.34
N LEU A 28 -8.11 -2.91 -13.45
CA LEU A 28 -7.18 -3.07 -14.58
C LEU A 28 -7.87 -3.04 -15.94
N SER A 29 -9.08 -3.63 -16.04
CA SER A 29 -9.86 -3.69 -17.27
C SER A 29 -10.29 -2.34 -17.83
N VAL A 30 -10.26 -1.27 -17.02
CA VAL A 30 -10.74 0.07 -17.39
C VAL A 30 -9.67 1.14 -17.16
N GLY A 31 -8.40 0.80 -17.43
CA GLY A 31 -7.27 1.73 -17.34
C GLY A 31 -6.74 1.93 -15.91
N GLY A 32 -6.92 0.95 -15.03
CA GLY A 32 -6.22 0.87 -13.75
C GLY A 32 -4.77 0.43 -13.91
N ILE A 33 -3.94 0.73 -12.90
CA ILE A 33 -2.53 0.33 -12.87
C ILE A 33 -2.30 -0.86 -11.93
N ARG A 34 -1.42 -1.79 -12.34
CA ARG A 34 -1.09 -2.99 -11.54
C ARG A 34 -0.43 -2.58 -10.23
N GLY A 35 -0.82 -3.24 -9.15
CA GLY A 35 -0.24 -3.01 -7.83
C GLY A 35 -0.82 -1.83 -7.07
N LEU A 36 -1.72 -1.03 -7.66
CA LEU A 36 -2.30 0.13 -6.96
C LEU A 36 -3.05 -0.24 -5.68
N ALA A 37 -3.78 -1.36 -5.69
CA ALA A 37 -4.49 -1.85 -4.51
C ALA A 37 -3.54 -2.10 -3.32
N SER A 38 -2.34 -2.60 -3.60
CA SER A 38 -1.30 -2.90 -2.61
C SER A 38 -0.28 -1.78 -2.42
N ALA A 39 -0.33 -0.71 -3.20
CA ALA A 39 0.73 0.29 -3.28
C ALA A 39 0.99 0.96 -1.94
N THR A 40 -0.08 1.35 -1.22
CA THR A 40 0.06 1.97 0.10
C THR A 40 0.72 1.03 1.11
N GLY A 41 0.27 -0.23 1.17
CA GLY A 41 0.88 -1.22 2.08
C GLY A 41 2.32 -1.56 1.70
N ARG A 42 2.65 -1.54 0.41
CA ARG A 42 4.02 -1.71 -0.08
C ARG A 42 4.90 -0.53 0.32
N GLY A 43 4.43 0.70 0.15
CA GLY A 43 5.18 1.90 0.54
C GLY A 43 5.46 1.97 2.04
N ILE A 44 4.52 1.54 2.89
CA ILE A 44 4.76 1.41 4.33
C ILE A 44 5.88 0.41 4.61
N PHE A 45 5.88 -0.73 3.92
CA PHE A 45 6.96 -1.70 4.02
C PHE A 45 8.30 -1.15 3.56
N ASP A 46 8.35 -0.49 2.39
CA ASP A 46 9.61 0.04 1.86
C ASP A 46 10.19 1.12 2.79
N ALA A 47 9.34 1.98 3.36
CA ALA A 47 9.74 2.98 4.35
C ALA A 47 10.24 2.32 5.66
N ALA A 48 9.46 1.40 6.23
CA ALA A 48 9.87 0.68 7.44
C ALA A 48 11.18 -0.11 7.23
N ASN A 49 11.34 -0.69 6.04
CA ASN A 49 12.55 -1.42 5.66
C ASN A 49 13.75 -0.49 5.65
N PHE A 50 13.64 0.70 5.05
CA PHE A 50 14.72 1.68 5.03
C PHE A 50 15.20 2.05 6.44
N PHE A 51 14.27 2.32 7.37
CA PHE A 51 14.63 2.64 8.75
C PHE A 51 15.20 1.44 9.51
N LEU A 52 14.63 0.26 9.33
CA LEU A 52 15.06 -0.94 10.04
C LEU A 52 16.42 -1.44 9.57
N THR A 53 16.72 -1.39 8.28
CA THR A 53 18.01 -1.88 7.74
C THR A 53 19.15 -0.89 7.91
N ASN A 54 18.86 0.35 8.31
CA ASN A 54 19.88 1.33 8.64
C ASN A 54 20.33 1.12 10.10
N GLU A 55 21.56 0.66 10.31
CA GLU A 55 22.09 0.30 11.63
C GLU A 55 22.09 1.47 12.61
N ASP A 56 22.39 2.69 12.14
CA ASP A 56 22.40 3.88 12.99
C ASP A 56 20.98 4.18 13.50
N LEU A 57 20.00 4.18 12.60
CA LEU A 57 18.60 4.50 12.94
C LEU A 57 17.96 3.40 13.78
N ALA A 58 18.21 2.13 13.44
CA ALA A 58 17.75 0.99 14.23
C ALA A 58 18.39 0.99 15.62
N GLY A 59 19.68 1.34 15.70
CA GLY A 59 20.46 1.46 16.94
C GLY A 59 19.90 2.51 17.90
N VAL A 60 19.44 3.67 17.39
CA VAL A 60 18.79 4.70 18.24
C VAL A 60 17.58 4.16 18.99
N VAL A 61 16.84 3.21 18.40
CA VAL A 61 15.64 2.60 19.00
C VAL A 61 15.96 1.25 19.67
N GLY A 62 17.23 0.84 19.70
CA GLY A 62 17.67 -0.43 20.29
C GLY A 62 17.19 -1.67 19.50
N LEU A 63 16.92 -1.52 18.20
CA LEU A 63 16.48 -2.61 17.34
C LEU A 63 17.64 -3.20 16.55
N THR A 64 17.64 -4.51 16.39
CA THR A 64 18.55 -5.18 15.45
C THR A 64 18.08 -4.97 14.01
N PRO A 65 18.99 -4.75 13.04
CA PRO A 65 18.67 -4.34 11.66
C PRO A 65 18.17 -5.49 10.77
N VAL A 66 17.25 -6.29 11.29
CA VAL A 66 16.67 -7.47 10.63
C VAL A 66 15.17 -7.55 10.92
N TRP A 67 14.40 -7.98 9.91
CA TRP A 67 12.96 -8.21 10.02
C TRP A 67 12.59 -9.47 10.79
N LYS A 68 13.44 -10.50 10.72
CA LYS A 68 13.19 -11.79 11.34
C LYS A 68 12.91 -11.62 12.84
N ASP A 69 11.83 -12.25 13.30
CA ASP A 69 11.37 -12.24 14.69
C ASP A 69 10.92 -10.88 15.25
N LYS A 70 10.89 -9.82 14.43
CA LYS A 70 10.21 -8.57 14.80
C LYS A 70 8.71 -8.81 14.89
N THR A 71 8.06 -8.16 15.84
CA THR A 71 6.62 -8.26 16.05
C THR A 71 5.93 -6.97 15.67
N TYR A 72 4.69 -7.06 15.20
CA TYR A 72 3.89 -5.88 14.86
C TYR A 72 2.39 -6.13 15.10
N ILE A 73 1.65 -5.04 15.27
CA ILE A 73 0.19 -5.02 15.41
C ILE A 73 -0.39 -4.16 14.27
N ILE A 74 -1.53 -4.56 13.72
CA ILE A 74 -2.26 -3.78 12.71
C ILE A 74 -3.59 -3.32 13.29
N GLN A 75 -3.80 -2.01 13.32
CA GLN A 75 -5.13 -1.44 13.56
C GLN A 75 -5.78 -1.09 12.22
N GLY A 76 -6.84 -1.81 11.87
CA GLY A 76 -7.62 -1.68 10.64
C GLY A 76 -7.18 -2.66 9.54
N PHE A 77 -7.92 -3.76 9.37
CA PHE A 77 -7.66 -4.76 8.33
C PHE A 77 -8.30 -4.46 6.96
N GLY A 78 -8.30 -3.19 6.57
CA GLY A 78 -8.74 -2.74 5.25
C GLY A 78 -7.66 -2.94 4.18
N LYS A 79 -7.79 -2.22 3.05
CA LYS A 79 -6.80 -2.28 1.94
C LYS A 79 -5.37 -2.05 2.43
N VAL A 80 -5.16 -1.07 3.30
CA VAL A 80 -3.82 -0.74 3.78
C VAL A 80 -3.30 -1.82 4.73
N GLY A 81 -4.01 -2.10 5.82
CA GLY A 81 -3.55 -3.04 6.85
C GLY A 81 -3.30 -4.45 6.32
N TYR A 82 -4.21 -4.98 5.47
CA TYR A 82 -4.01 -6.29 4.84
C TYR A 82 -2.71 -6.34 4.02
N HIS A 83 -2.50 -5.34 3.15
CA HIS A 83 -1.31 -5.33 2.29
C HIS A 83 -0.02 -5.09 3.08
N THR A 84 -0.03 -4.20 4.07
CA THR A 84 1.12 -3.97 4.97
C THR A 84 1.49 -5.25 5.70
N SER A 85 0.52 -5.90 6.35
CA SER A 85 0.73 -7.16 7.07
C SER A 85 1.34 -8.23 6.18
N ARG A 86 0.80 -8.41 4.98
CA ARG A 86 1.31 -9.37 4.00
C ARG A 86 2.78 -9.12 3.62
N TYR A 87 3.22 -7.87 3.50
CA TYR A 87 4.62 -7.57 3.20
C TYR A 87 5.53 -7.79 4.40
N PHE A 88 5.09 -7.42 5.60
CA PHE A 88 5.85 -7.60 6.84
C PHE A 88 6.05 -9.10 7.15
N GLU A 89 4.98 -9.89 6.99
CA GLU A 89 5.03 -11.35 7.16
C GLU A 89 5.98 -12.01 6.17
N LYS A 90 5.94 -11.60 4.89
CA LYS A 90 6.89 -12.07 3.87
C LYS A 90 8.35 -11.74 4.18
N ALA A 91 8.61 -10.65 4.90
CA ALA A 91 9.95 -10.28 5.33
C ALA A 91 10.40 -11.02 6.60
N GLY A 92 9.52 -11.81 7.23
CA GLY A 92 9.83 -12.62 8.41
C GLY A 92 9.40 -12.02 9.76
N ALA A 93 8.65 -10.92 9.74
CA ALA A 93 8.04 -10.35 10.94
C ALA A 93 6.74 -11.09 11.30
N LYS A 94 6.39 -11.11 12.59
CA LYS A 94 5.23 -11.83 13.13
C LYS A 94 4.14 -10.84 13.53
N CYS A 95 2.95 -11.00 12.95
CA CYS A 95 1.79 -10.25 13.42
C CYS A 95 1.32 -10.83 14.75
N ILE A 96 1.25 -10.01 15.80
CA ILE A 96 0.82 -10.42 17.15
C ILE A 96 -0.57 -9.88 17.52
N GLY A 97 -1.20 -9.09 16.67
CA GLY A 97 -2.54 -8.58 16.90
C GLY A 97 -3.11 -7.82 15.71
N VAL A 98 -4.42 -7.91 15.54
CA VAL A 98 -5.20 -7.12 14.57
C VAL A 98 -6.43 -6.57 15.27
N ALA A 99 -6.70 -5.27 15.13
CA ALA A 99 -7.86 -4.58 15.67
C ALA A 99 -8.65 -3.86 14.58
#